data_AF-A0A1G3QYQ0-F1
#
_entry.id   AF-A0A1G3QYQ0-F1
#
_cell.length_a   1.000
_cell.length_b   1.000
_cell.length_c   1.000
_cell.angle_alpha   90.00
_cell.angle_beta   90.00
_cell.angle_gamma   90.00
#
_symmetry.space_group_name_H-M   'P 1'
#
loop_
_entity.id
_entity.type
_entity.pdbx_description
1 polymer ?
#
loop_
_entity_poly.entity_id
_entity_poly.type
_entity_poly.pdbx_seq_one_letter_code
_entity_poly.pdbx_strand_id
1 'polypeptide(L)'
;MRGYLALVLHSHLPFVRHPEAERFLEENWLYEAITETYLPLLAVFERLERDGVPFRLTLSVSPSLAEMLGDPLLQSRYLSHLERLQELAEREVNRTWGDARLSGLARMYLERFRACREAYEGKYQRNLLAALAGLEQRGHLELITSCASHSFLPTLSLVPHAVRSQVAVAVRSHIRHFGGYPRGFWLPECGYYPGVEEFLREQDLHYTFLETHGLLYADRRPRYGVYAPVACPNKVAVFGRDPDSARAVWSSEEGYPGDPVYREFYRDIGFELPLEDLGPFLYDGGLRAHTGIKYWAITAAEGDKAPYQREAALKKCEEHAEQFVRDRLHQAERLRPHMDRPPLIVCPYDAELFGHWWFEGPEWIEALLRRLARSAEKLRMVTASDYLEAHSELQVLQPCFSSWGNKGYAEVWLESSNDWIYRHLHKQAERMQDLARRFPNEKGLRRRALNQAFRELLLAQASDWAFIMKTGTTVPYAVKRTREHIHNFTRIFETVMENEIEQEWLLGLEARNNIFPEIDYRLFGKAST
;
A
#
# COMPACT_ATOMS: atom_id res chain seq x y z
N MET A 1 27.98 -7.75 -15.87
CA MET A 1 26.56 -7.70 -15.47
C MET A 1 25.83 -8.97 -15.91
N ARG A 2 25.19 -9.69 -14.96
CA ARG A 2 24.44 -10.94 -15.20
C ARG A 2 22.93 -10.71 -15.28
N GLY A 3 22.40 -9.71 -14.57
CA GLY A 3 21.00 -9.31 -14.63
C GLY A 3 20.70 -8.06 -13.79
N TYR A 4 19.44 -7.69 -13.74
CA TYR A 4 18.87 -6.61 -12.95
C TYR A 4 17.82 -7.15 -11.97
N LEU A 5 17.66 -6.47 -10.83
CA LEU A 5 16.58 -6.71 -9.88
C LEU A 5 15.85 -5.39 -9.63
N ALA A 6 14.52 -5.40 -9.77
CA ALA A 6 13.66 -4.29 -9.41
C ALA A 6 12.79 -4.69 -8.21
N LEU A 7 13.14 -4.18 -7.03
CA LEU A 7 12.30 -4.30 -5.85
C LEU A 7 11.25 -3.19 -5.88
N VAL A 8 9.97 -3.59 -5.77
CA VAL A 8 8.84 -2.68 -5.80
C VAL A 8 8.04 -2.88 -4.52
N LEU A 9 7.92 -1.84 -3.71
CA LEU A 9 7.12 -1.86 -2.49
C LEU A 9 5.82 -1.10 -2.74
N HIS A 10 4.68 -1.71 -2.47
CA HIS A 10 3.37 -1.08 -2.60
C HIS A 10 2.82 -0.72 -1.21
N SER A 11 2.77 0.57 -0.89
CA SER A 11 2.19 1.07 0.36
C SER A 11 0.79 1.61 0.14
N HIS A 12 -0.18 0.98 0.79
CA HIS A 12 -1.58 1.35 0.67
C HIS A 12 -2.37 1.06 1.95
N LEU A 13 -3.26 1.99 2.29
CA LEU A 13 -4.35 1.76 3.23
C LEU A 13 -5.62 2.46 2.72
N PRO A 14 -6.82 1.90 2.99
CA PRO A 14 -8.08 2.58 2.71
C PRO A 14 -8.17 3.87 3.52
N PHE A 15 -8.89 4.86 3.00
CA PHE A 15 -9.07 6.12 3.72
C PHE A 15 -9.95 5.91 4.97
N VAL A 16 -9.34 5.89 6.15
CA VAL A 16 -9.98 5.72 7.45
C VAL A 16 -9.68 6.93 8.32
N ARG A 17 -10.72 7.71 8.61
CA ARG A 17 -10.63 8.94 9.40
C ARG A 17 -11.98 9.23 10.04
N HIS A 18 -12.02 9.22 11.37
CA HIS A 18 -13.25 9.33 12.17
C HIS A 18 -13.12 10.47 13.17
N PRO A 19 -13.29 11.74 12.74
CA PRO A 19 -13.20 12.89 13.64
C PRO A 19 -14.33 12.92 14.69
N GLU A 20 -15.42 12.19 14.47
CA GLU A 20 -16.58 12.11 15.37
C GLU A 20 -16.30 11.34 16.68
N ALA A 21 -15.25 10.53 16.72
CA ALA A 21 -14.84 9.77 17.90
C ALA A 21 -13.42 10.16 18.30
N GLU A 22 -13.11 10.20 19.60
CA GLU A 22 -11.74 10.48 20.06
C GLU A 22 -10.76 9.37 19.65
N ARG A 23 -11.23 8.12 19.69
CA ARG A 23 -10.51 6.90 19.32
C ARG A 23 -11.40 6.04 18.45
N PHE A 24 -10.84 5.46 17.40
CA PHE A 24 -11.55 4.56 16.50
C PHE A 24 -10.65 3.38 16.12
N LEU A 25 -11.16 2.15 16.22
CA LEU A 25 -10.34 0.94 16.11
C LEU A 25 -9.64 0.86 14.75
N GLU A 26 -10.35 1.12 13.66
CA GLU A 26 -9.83 0.99 12.30
C GLU A 26 -8.78 2.06 11.96
N GLU A 27 -8.67 3.16 12.72
CA GLU A 27 -7.54 4.10 12.57
C GLU A 27 -6.21 3.47 13.01
N ASN A 28 -6.23 2.41 13.82
CA ASN A 28 -5.01 1.68 14.18
C ASN A 28 -4.28 1.10 12.99
N TRP A 29 -4.97 0.75 11.90
CA TRP A 29 -4.29 0.20 10.71
C TRP A 29 -3.20 1.17 10.23
N LEU A 30 -3.47 2.48 10.26
CA LEU A 30 -2.49 3.51 9.94
C LEU A 30 -1.38 3.59 10.99
N TYR A 31 -1.74 3.59 12.29
CA TYR A 31 -0.77 3.75 13.37
C TYR A 31 0.20 2.56 13.47
N GLU A 32 -0.31 1.35 13.28
CA GLU A 32 0.45 0.11 13.20
C GLU A 32 1.36 0.13 11.97
N ALA A 33 0.85 0.50 10.79
CA ALA A 33 1.68 0.61 9.58
C ALA A 33 2.82 1.64 9.73
N ILE A 34 2.56 2.80 10.36
CA ILE A 34 3.62 3.79 10.62
C ILE A 34 4.70 3.21 11.56
N THR A 35 4.28 2.59 12.66
CA THR A 35 5.18 2.09 13.72
C THR A 35 5.95 0.83 13.32
N GLU A 36 5.29 -0.07 12.62
CA GLU A 36 5.82 -1.39 12.27
C GLU A 36 6.52 -1.40 10.92
N THR A 37 6.12 -0.55 9.97
CA THR A 37 6.60 -0.58 8.58
C THR A 37 7.30 0.71 8.17
N TYR A 38 6.59 1.85 8.12
CA TYR A 38 7.11 3.05 7.44
C TYR A 38 8.31 3.68 8.16
N LEU A 39 8.23 3.88 9.47
CA LEU A 39 9.35 4.42 10.26
C LEU A 39 10.56 3.45 10.25
N PRO A 40 10.39 2.13 10.45
CA PRO A 40 11.48 1.16 10.31
C PRO A 40 12.14 1.15 8.94
N LEU A 41 11.36 1.17 7.84
CA LEU A 41 11.92 1.21 6.48
C LEU A 41 12.69 2.50 6.22
N LEU A 42 12.17 3.65 6.64
CA LEU A 42 12.92 4.91 6.58
C LEU A 42 14.24 4.81 7.34
N ALA A 43 14.22 4.26 8.56
CA ALA A 43 15.43 4.06 9.35
C ALA A 43 16.44 3.11 8.67
N VAL A 44 15.97 2.07 7.97
CA VAL A 44 16.81 1.19 7.15
C VAL A 44 17.48 1.97 6.01
N PHE A 45 16.71 2.73 5.23
CA PHE A 45 17.23 3.50 4.10
C PHE A 45 18.27 4.52 4.53
N GLU A 46 18.05 5.20 5.65
CA GLU A 46 19.00 6.17 6.19
C GLU A 46 20.26 5.52 6.75
N ARG A 47 20.16 4.33 7.36
CA ARG A 47 21.36 3.56 7.76
C ARG A 47 22.17 3.13 6.55
N LEU A 48 21.51 2.66 5.49
CA LEU A 48 22.18 2.29 4.24
C LEU A 48 22.88 3.49 3.61
N GLU A 49 22.22 4.65 3.56
CA GLU A 49 22.80 5.91 3.08
C GLU A 49 24.01 6.35 3.91
N ARG A 50 23.87 6.38 5.25
CA ARG A 50 24.97 6.73 6.17
C ARG A 50 26.18 5.82 6.01
N ASP A 51 25.93 4.53 5.79
CA ASP A 51 26.98 3.52 5.65
C ASP A 51 27.55 3.45 4.21
N GLY A 52 27.10 4.32 3.30
CA GLY A 52 27.57 4.39 1.92
C GLY A 52 27.18 3.17 1.07
N VAL A 53 26.11 2.46 1.44
CA VAL A 53 25.62 1.30 0.69
C VAL A 53 24.72 1.80 -0.45
N PRO A 54 25.08 1.58 -1.73
CA PRO A 54 24.22 1.97 -2.84
C PRO A 54 22.97 1.08 -2.89
N PHE A 55 21.80 1.70 -2.94
CA PHE A 55 20.53 1.00 -3.15
C PHE A 55 19.60 1.84 -4.04
N ARG A 56 18.69 1.15 -4.72
CA ARG A 56 17.76 1.76 -5.68
C ARG A 56 16.50 0.91 -5.75
N LEU A 57 15.34 1.44 -5.39
CA LEU A 57 14.07 0.69 -5.42
C LEU A 57 12.87 1.60 -5.74
N THR A 58 11.76 0.97 -6.15
CA THR A 58 10.50 1.67 -6.43
C THR A 58 9.57 1.57 -5.22
N LEU A 59 8.96 2.68 -4.81
CA LEU A 59 7.95 2.71 -3.77
C LEU A 59 6.68 3.36 -4.32
N SER A 60 5.60 2.58 -4.38
CA SER A 60 4.26 3.09 -4.64
C SER A 60 3.65 3.60 -3.34
N VAL A 61 3.17 4.84 -3.31
CA VAL A 61 2.35 5.36 -2.22
C VAL A 61 0.98 5.68 -2.77
N SER A 62 -0.06 5.00 -2.29
CA SER A 62 -1.42 5.30 -2.72
C SER A 62 -1.82 6.72 -2.32
N PRO A 63 -2.61 7.43 -3.14
CA PRO A 63 -3.12 8.75 -2.77
C PRO A 63 -3.90 8.73 -1.45
N SER A 64 -4.75 7.72 -1.21
CA SER A 64 -5.46 7.57 0.07
C SER A 64 -4.53 7.56 1.30
N LEU A 65 -3.41 6.83 1.21
CA LEU A 65 -2.41 6.76 2.28
C LEU A 65 -1.68 8.09 2.43
N ALA A 66 -1.29 8.73 1.32
CA ALA A 66 -0.63 10.03 1.36
C ALA A 66 -1.53 11.11 2.00
N GLU A 67 -2.82 11.13 1.67
CA GLU A 67 -3.79 12.03 2.33
C GLU A 67 -3.85 11.80 3.84
N MET A 68 -3.85 10.54 4.29
CA MET A 68 -3.88 10.22 5.73
C MET A 68 -2.57 10.56 6.45
N LEU A 69 -1.42 10.29 5.84
CA LEU A 69 -0.10 10.64 6.40
C LEU A 69 0.09 12.16 6.51
N GLY A 70 -0.57 12.93 5.64
CA GLY A 70 -0.57 14.39 5.65
C GLY A 70 -1.68 15.04 6.48
N ASP A 71 -2.61 14.27 7.08
CA ASP A 71 -3.75 14.81 7.80
C ASP A 71 -3.38 15.20 9.26
N PRO A 72 -3.51 16.47 9.66
CA PRO A 72 -3.10 16.92 10.99
C PRO A 72 -3.82 16.23 12.16
N LEU A 73 -5.07 15.81 11.97
CA LEU A 73 -5.82 15.09 13.01
C LEU A 73 -5.18 13.72 13.22
N LEU A 74 -4.98 12.95 12.16
CA LEU A 74 -4.36 11.61 12.23
C LEU A 74 -2.92 11.68 12.72
N GLN A 75 -2.15 12.69 12.30
CA GLN A 75 -0.79 12.90 12.80
C GLN A 75 -0.75 13.13 14.32
N SER A 76 -1.71 13.92 14.85
CA SER A 76 -1.81 14.18 16.29
C SER A 76 -2.25 12.94 17.08
N ARG A 77 -3.23 12.19 16.56
CA ARG A 77 -3.71 10.94 17.16
C ARG A 77 -2.67 9.84 17.17
N TYR A 78 -1.85 9.75 16.11
CA TYR A 78 -0.73 8.81 16.08
C TYR A 78 0.28 9.10 17.19
N LEU A 79 0.57 10.37 17.49
CA LEU A 79 1.45 10.73 18.59
C LEU A 79 0.86 10.29 19.94
N SER A 80 -0.43 10.56 20.18
CA SER A 80 -1.11 10.09 21.39
C SER A 80 -1.16 8.55 21.47
N HIS A 81 -1.25 7.86 20.33
CA HIS A 81 -1.16 6.41 20.26
C HIS A 81 0.24 5.92 20.67
N LEU A 82 1.32 6.52 20.16
CA LEU A 82 2.68 6.20 20.58
C LEU A 82 2.91 6.44 22.08
N GLU A 83 2.39 7.53 22.63
CA GLU A 83 2.48 7.81 24.07
C GLU A 83 1.85 6.71 24.92
N ARG A 84 0.65 6.23 24.52
CA ARG A 84 -0.02 5.10 25.17
C ARG A 84 0.78 3.80 25.03
N LEU A 85 1.37 3.53 23.86
CA LEU A 85 2.22 2.35 23.67
C LEU A 85 3.49 2.41 24.53
N GLN A 86 4.09 3.58 24.70
CA GLN A 86 5.23 3.77 25.60
C GLN A 86 4.84 3.49 27.04
N GLU A 87 3.70 4.02 27.50
CA GLU A 87 3.20 3.76 28.86
C GLU A 87 2.90 2.27 29.08
N LEU A 88 2.24 1.61 28.11
CA LEU A 88 1.98 0.17 28.16
C LEU A 88 3.29 -0.63 28.22
N ALA A 89 4.27 -0.27 27.40
CA ALA A 89 5.57 -0.93 27.38
C ALA A 89 6.36 -0.73 28.69
N GLU A 90 6.26 0.44 29.34
CA GLU A 90 6.84 0.66 30.67
C GLU A 90 6.21 -0.22 31.75
N ARG A 91 4.87 -0.37 31.72
CA ARG A 91 4.16 -1.32 32.60
C ARG A 91 4.60 -2.75 32.34
N GLU A 92 4.76 -3.14 31.07
CA GLU A 92 5.24 -4.46 30.69
C GLU A 92 6.66 -4.74 31.15
N VAL A 93 7.58 -3.76 31.07
CA VAL A 93 8.95 -3.91 31.59
C VAL A 93 8.93 -4.19 33.09
N ASN A 94 8.06 -3.51 33.85
CA ASN A 94 7.91 -3.76 35.29
C ASN A 94 7.29 -5.13 35.57
N ARG A 95 6.20 -5.48 34.87
CA ARG A 95 5.49 -6.76 35.05
C ARG A 95 6.38 -7.97 34.72
N THR A 96 7.19 -7.84 33.67
CA THR A 96 8.06 -8.93 33.17
C THR A 96 9.46 -8.91 33.81
N TRP A 97 9.76 -8.01 34.74
CA TRP A 97 11.10 -7.83 35.33
C TRP A 97 11.73 -9.14 35.83
N GLY A 98 10.93 -10.01 36.48
CA GLY A 98 11.37 -11.29 37.00
C GLY A 98 11.35 -12.45 36.00
N ASP A 99 10.76 -12.29 34.82
CA ASP A 99 10.73 -13.33 33.78
C ASP A 99 11.89 -13.12 32.79
N ALA A 100 12.95 -13.90 32.96
CA ALA A 100 14.15 -13.85 32.11
C ALA A 100 13.86 -14.08 30.62
N ARG A 101 12.74 -14.72 30.28
CA ARG A 101 12.34 -14.98 28.88
C ARG A 101 11.70 -13.75 28.22
N LEU A 102 11.03 -12.90 29.01
CA LEU A 102 10.22 -11.79 28.51
C LEU A 102 10.82 -10.42 28.79
N SER A 103 11.57 -10.25 29.88
CA SER A 103 12.09 -8.94 30.31
C SER A 103 12.91 -8.23 29.23
N GLY A 104 13.75 -8.98 28.50
CA GLY A 104 14.52 -8.43 27.38
C GLY A 104 13.64 -7.95 26.22
N LEU A 105 12.57 -8.70 25.90
CA LEU A 105 11.63 -8.35 24.85
C LEU A 105 10.78 -7.12 25.22
N ALA A 106 10.32 -7.03 26.47
CA ALA A 106 9.57 -5.87 26.95
C ALA A 106 10.40 -4.58 26.82
N ARG A 107 11.70 -4.64 27.20
CA ARG A 107 12.63 -3.51 27.03
C ARG A 107 12.87 -3.17 25.57
N MET A 108 13.04 -4.17 24.71
CA MET A 108 13.16 -3.98 23.25
C MET A 108 11.96 -3.20 22.70
N TYR A 109 10.73 -3.56 23.10
CA TYR A 109 9.53 -2.85 22.67
C TYR A 109 9.48 -1.40 23.17
N LEU A 110 9.80 -1.16 24.44
CA LEU A 110 9.88 0.19 24.99
C LEU A 110 10.90 1.06 24.24
N GLU A 111 12.09 0.54 23.99
CA GLU A 111 13.14 1.22 23.21
C GLU A 111 12.67 1.50 21.78
N ARG A 112 12.01 0.53 21.14
CA ARG A 112 11.47 0.69 19.79
C ARG A 112 10.41 1.80 19.74
N PHE A 113 9.46 1.85 20.68
CA PHE A 113 8.43 2.90 20.69
C PHE A 113 9.02 4.28 20.98
N ARG A 114 10.04 4.36 21.86
CA ARG A 114 10.82 5.60 22.07
C ARG A 114 11.53 6.06 20.80
N ALA A 115 12.20 5.15 20.10
CA ALA A 115 12.85 5.47 18.83
C ALA A 115 11.84 5.90 17.76
N CYS A 116 10.66 5.26 17.69
CA CYS A 116 9.59 5.67 16.77
C CYS A 116 9.11 7.09 17.05
N ARG A 117 8.88 7.45 18.32
CA ARG A 117 8.49 8.80 18.71
C ARG A 117 9.57 9.83 18.39
N GLU A 118 10.83 9.55 18.74
CA GLU A 118 11.95 10.44 18.44
C GLU A 118 12.10 10.67 16.94
N ALA A 119 12.00 9.60 16.13
CA ALA A 119 12.05 9.70 14.68
C ALA A 119 10.86 10.49 14.13
N TYR A 120 9.64 10.15 14.53
CA TYR A 120 8.43 10.78 14.01
C TYR A 120 8.32 12.26 14.37
N GLU A 121 8.41 12.59 15.67
CA GLU A 121 8.24 13.95 16.16
C GLU A 121 9.51 14.79 16.06
N GLY A 122 10.64 14.24 16.51
CA GLY A 122 11.92 14.97 16.56
C GLY A 122 12.57 15.11 15.19
N LYS A 123 12.76 13.99 14.48
CA LYS A 123 13.52 13.98 13.22
C LYS A 123 12.67 14.40 12.02
N TYR A 124 11.51 13.79 11.81
CA TYR A 124 10.68 14.02 10.62
C TYR A 124 9.64 15.12 10.82
N GLN A 125 9.51 15.67 12.03
CA GLN A 125 8.52 16.71 12.35
C GLN A 125 7.11 16.32 11.90
N ARG A 126 6.77 15.03 12.08
CA ARG A 126 5.48 14.40 11.72
C ARG A 126 5.19 14.34 10.21
N ASN A 127 6.17 14.65 9.35
CA ASN A 127 6.00 14.66 7.90
C ASN A 127 6.81 13.54 7.20
N LEU A 128 6.23 12.34 7.18
CA LEU A 128 6.86 11.19 6.53
C LEU A 128 6.90 11.30 5.01
N LEU A 129 5.97 12.05 4.40
CA LEU A 129 5.94 12.27 2.95
C LEU A 129 7.18 13.08 2.50
N ALA A 130 7.56 14.10 3.26
CA ALA A 130 8.78 14.86 3.00
C ALA A 130 10.04 14.01 3.16
N ALA A 131 10.07 13.07 4.11
CA ALA A 131 11.18 12.13 4.27
C ALA A 131 11.35 11.23 3.04
N LEU A 132 10.25 10.68 2.52
CA LEU A 132 10.22 9.88 1.30
C LEU A 132 10.65 10.70 0.06
N ALA A 133 10.10 11.91 -0.10
CA ALA A 133 10.48 12.82 -1.18
C ALA A 133 11.99 13.14 -1.13
N GLY A 134 12.54 13.32 0.06
CA GLY A 134 13.98 13.52 0.24
C GLY A 134 14.82 12.34 -0.26
N LEU A 135 14.40 11.10 0.01
CA LEU A 135 15.09 9.91 -0.49
C LEU A 135 15.01 9.77 -2.02
N GLU A 136 13.91 10.16 -2.63
CA GLU A 136 13.78 10.24 -4.09
C GLU A 136 14.72 11.29 -4.68
N GLN A 137 14.77 12.50 -4.12
CA GLN A 137 15.66 13.58 -4.56
C GLN A 137 17.14 13.19 -4.49
N ARG A 138 17.51 12.33 -3.53
CA ARG A 138 18.87 11.78 -3.39
C ARG A 138 19.14 10.57 -4.29
N GLY A 139 18.15 10.15 -5.08
CA GLY A 139 18.28 9.08 -6.08
C GLY A 139 18.12 7.66 -5.53
N HIS A 140 17.71 7.50 -4.27
CA HIS A 140 17.55 6.17 -3.66
C HIS A 140 16.21 5.52 -4.01
N LEU A 141 15.15 6.32 -4.03
CA LEU A 141 13.79 5.86 -4.34
C LEU A 141 13.30 6.41 -5.69
N GLU A 142 12.47 5.64 -6.38
CA GLU A 142 11.51 6.17 -7.35
C GLU A 142 10.12 6.05 -6.74
N LEU A 143 9.48 7.20 -6.49
CA LEU A 143 8.11 7.23 -5.99
C LEU A 143 7.14 7.14 -7.16
N ILE A 144 6.19 6.22 -7.05
CA ILE A 144 5.09 6.10 -8.01
C ILE A 144 3.75 6.25 -7.31
N THR A 145 2.69 6.46 -8.10
CA THR A 145 1.33 6.59 -7.59
C THR A 145 0.48 5.35 -7.91
N SER A 146 -0.77 5.36 -7.43
CA SER A 146 -1.81 4.37 -7.72
C SER A 146 -3.15 5.09 -7.89
N CYS A 147 -4.28 4.40 -8.09
CA CYS A 147 -5.59 5.07 -8.18
C CYS A 147 -5.92 5.89 -6.93
N ALA A 148 -6.66 7.00 -7.10
CA ALA A 148 -7.03 7.92 -6.03
C ALA A 148 -7.51 7.21 -4.76
N SER A 149 -8.45 6.27 -4.89
CA SER A 149 -8.94 5.46 -3.77
C SER A 149 -8.61 3.98 -3.91
N HIS A 150 -7.55 3.64 -4.65
CA HIS A 150 -7.14 2.25 -4.91
C HIS A 150 -8.27 1.39 -5.51
N SER A 151 -9.10 1.98 -6.38
CA SER A 151 -10.19 1.24 -7.02
C SER A 151 -9.71 0.13 -7.95
N PHE A 152 -10.34 -1.04 -7.86
CA PHE A 152 -10.12 -2.13 -8.81
C PHE A 152 -10.68 -1.75 -10.18
N LEU A 153 -9.84 -1.14 -11.02
CA LEU A 153 -10.25 -0.51 -12.29
C LEU A 153 -11.06 -1.41 -13.23
N PRO A 154 -10.84 -2.74 -13.33
CA PRO A 154 -11.63 -3.58 -14.21
C PRO A 154 -13.14 -3.54 -13.93
N THR A 155 -13.56 -3.39 -12.67
CA THR A 155 -15.00 -3.29 -12.34
C THR A 155 -15.58 -1.92 -12.68
N LEU A 156 -14.75 -0.91 -12.90
CA LEU A 156 -15.17 0.43 -13.32
C LEU A 156 -15.14 0.63 -14.85
N SER A 157 -14.66 -0.36 -15.61
CA SER A 157 -14.48 -0.28 -17.07
C SER A 157 -15.76 0.08 -17.85
N LEU A 158 -16.95 -0.21 -17.31
CA LEU A 158 -18.23 0.17 -17.89
C LEU A 158 -18.48 1.68 -17.91
N VAL A 159 -17.77 2.45 -17.08
CA VAL A 159 -17.86 3.92 -17.02
C VAL A 159 -16.45 4.51 -17.15
N PRO A 160 -15.91 4.68 -18.37
CA PRO A 160 -14.55 5.17 -18.63
C PRO A 160 -14.15 6.45 -17.87
N HIS A 161 -15.10 7.37 -17.67
CA HIS A 161 -14.87 8.59 -16.89
C HIS A 161 -14.48 8.32 -15.43
N ALA A 162 -15.01 7.25 -14.82
CA ALA A 162 -14.61 6.85 -13.47
C ALA A 162 -13.14 6.42 -13.44
N VAL A 163 -12.72 5.57 -14.38
CA VAL A 163 -11.33 5.11 -14.52
C VAL A 163 -10.39 6.29 -14.75
N ARG A 164 -10.69 7.15 -15.74
CA ARG A 164 -9.91 8.37 -16.00
C ARG A 164 -9.75 9.22 -14.75
N SER A 165 -10.84 9.43 -14.02
CA SER A 165 -10.86 10.31 -12.86
C SER A 165 -10.00 9.77 -11.71
N GLN A 166 -9.98 8.45 -11.50
CA GLN A 166 -9.12 7.77 -10.53
C GLN A 166 -7.64 8.01 -10.82
N VAL A 167 -7.22 7.91 -12.08
CA VAL A 167 -5.82 8.15 -12.51
C VAL A 167 -5.47 9.64 -12.44
N ALA A 168 -6.35 10.52 -12.93
CA ALA A 168 -6.08 11.96 -12.95
C ALA A 168 -5.99 12.60 -11.55
N VAL A 169 -6.86 12.19 -10.62
CA VAL A 169 -6.80 12.65 -9.22
C VAL A 169 -5.54 12.14 -8.54
N ALA A 170 -5.16 10.89 -8.80
CA ALA A 170 -3.94 10.31 -8.26
C ALA A 170 -2.67 11.08 -8.64
N VAL A 171 -2.50 11.39 -9.92
CA VAL A 171 -1.34 12.16 -10.40
C VAL A 171 -1.28 13.54 -9.74
N ARG A 172 -2.43 14.22 -9.58
CA ARG A 172 -2.50 15.51 -8.87
C ARG A 172 -2.11 15.39 -7.40
N SER A 173 -2.62 14.37 -6.70
CA SER A 173 -2.28 14.11 -5.30
C SER A 173 -0.79 13.81 -5.15
N HIS A 174 -0.21 12.99 -6.04
CA HIS A 174 1.22 12.70 -6.04
C HIS A 174 2.07 13.97 -6.21
N ILE A 175 1.76 14.82 -7.18
CA ILE A 175 2.46 16.10 -7.40
C ILE A 175 2.34 17.00 -6.16
N ARG A 176 1.18 17.04 -5.50
CA ARG A 176 0.97 17.86 -4.30
C ARG A 176 1.84 17.41 -3.13
N HIS A 177 1.98 16.10 -2.93
CA HIS A 177 2.68 15.54 -1.77
C HIS A 177 4.18 15.41 -1.96
N PHE A 178 4.64 15.07 -3.18
CA PHE A 178 6.05 14.79 -3.45
C PHE A 178 6.73 15.83 -4.35
N GLY A 179 5.96 16.73 -4.98
CA GLY A 179 6.48 17.80 -5.85
C GLY A 179 6.94 17.33 -7.24
N GLY A 180 7.15 16.02 -7.45
CA GLY A 180 7.50 15.41 -8.73
C GLY A 180 6.28 14.89 -9.51
N TYR A 181 6.46 14.69 -10.81
CA TYR A 181 5.48 13.99 -11.64
C TYR A 181 5.78 12.47 -11.59
N PRO A 182 4.79 11.61 -11.28
CA PRO A 182 5.04 10.17 -11.24
C PRO A 182 5.25 9.63 -12.66
N ARG A 183 6.31 8.83 -12.87
CA ARG A 183 6.55 8.15 -14.15
C ARG A 183 5.85 6.80 -14.25
N GLY A 184 5.70 6.12 -13.11
CA GLY A 184 5.05 4.82 -13.01
C GLY A 184 3.69 4.88 -12.34
N PHE A 185 2.92 3.82 -12.56
CA PHE A 185 1.61 3.64 -11.93
C PHE A 185 1.44 2.22 -11.42
N TRP A 186 1.13 2.08 -10.14
CA TRP A 186 0.68 0.83 -9.56
C TRP A 186 -0.83 0.68 -9.80
N LEU A 187 -1.22 -0.21 -10.71
CA LEU A 187 -2.62 -0.58 -10.86
C LEU A 187 -3.08 -1.26 -9.56
N PRO A 188 -4.17 -0.81 -8.91
CA PRO A 188 -4.69 -1.47 -7.73
C PRO A 188 -4.87 -2.94 -8.00
N GLU A 189 -4.23 -3.76 -7.18
CA GLU A 189 -4.28 -5.21 -7.24
C GLU A 189 -3.68 -5.83 -8.51
N CYS A 190 -2.79 -5.10 -9.20
CA CYS A 190 -2.39 -5.38 -10.57
C CYS A 190 -3.60 -5.59 -11.50
N GLY A 191 -4.75 -4.98 -11.17
CA GLY A 191 -6.03 -5.12 -11.84
C GLY A 191 -6.02 -4.47 -13.20
N TYR A 192 -5.76 -5.28 -14.22
CA TYR A 192 -5.59 -4.83 -15.59
C TYR A 192 -6.68 -5.40 -16.49
N TYR A 193 -7.14 -4.59 -17.44
CA TYR A 193 -7.92 -5.02 -18.59
C TYR A 193 -7.40 -4.30 -19.84
N PRO A 194 -7.42 -4.94 -21.03
CA PRO A 194 -7.03 -4.27 -22.28
C PRO A 194 -7.77 -2.94 -22.48
N GLY A 195 -7.02 -1.86 -22.66
CA GLY A 195 -7.53 -0.49 -22.78
C GLY A 195 -7.38 0.36 -21.51
N VAL A 196 -7.02 -0.21 -20.35
CA VAL A 196 -6.73 0.60 -19.15
C VAL A 196 -5.49 1.47 -19.35
N GLU A 197 -4.54 1.01 -20.16
CA GLU A 197 -3.32 1.73 -20.52
C GLU A 197 -3.59 3.08 -21.21
N GLU A 198 -4.75 3.27 -21.83
CA GLU A 198 -5.12 4.54 -22.46
C GLU A 198 -5.22 5.66 -21.42
N PHE A 199 -5.83 5.37 -20.27
CA PHE A 199 -5.94 6.34 -19.18
C PHE A 199 -4.60 6.63 -18.51
N LEU A 200 -3.68 5.67 -18.51
CA LEU A 200 -2.31 5.88 -18.06
C LEU A 200 -1.57 6.81 -19.02
N ARG A 201 -1.66 6.55 -20.33
CA ARG A 201 -1.01 7.39 -21.35
C ARG A 201 -1.56 8.81 -21.39
N GLU A 202 -2.87 8.99 -21.19
CA GLU A 202 -3.53 10.30 -21.07
C GLU A 202 -2.95 11.16 -19.93
N GLN A 203 -2.40 10.53 -18.88
CA GLN A 203 -1.75 11.18 -17.75
C GLN A 203 -0.22 11.02 -17.79
N ASP A 204 0.37 10.85 -18.98
CA ASP A 204 1.82 10.70 -19.20
C ASP A 204 2.51 9.72 -18.23
N LEU A 205 1.82 8.63 -17.86
CA LEU A 205 2.37 7.53 -17.10
C LEU A 205 2.97 6.51 -18.07
N HIS A 206 4.22 6.11 -17.82
CA HIS A 206 5.04 5.40 -18.79
C HIS A 206 5.07 3.90 -18.55
N TYR A 207 4.78 3.44 -17.33
CA TYR A 207 4.77 2.01 -17.03
C TYR A 207 3.84 1.57 -15.91
N THR A 208 3.55 0.27 -15.89
CA THR A 208 2.83 -0.40 -14.80
C THR A 208 3.31 -1.84 -14.58
N PHE A 209 2.75 -2.52 -13.57
CA PHE A 209 3.10 -3.88 -13.15
C PHE A 209 1.88 -4.79 -13.25
N LEU A 210 2.08 -6.02 -13.72
CA LEU A 210 1.05 -7.06 -13.79
C LEU A 210 1.49 -8.34 -13.10
N GLU A 211 0.51 -9.16 -12.75
CA GLU A 211 0.75 -10.56 -12.41
C GLU A 211 1.34 -11.32 -13.62
N THR A 212 2.14 -12.34 -13.32
CA THR A 212 2.83 -13.22 -14.25
C THR A 212 1.96 -13.63 -15.44
N HIS A 213 0.76 -14.14 -15.19
CA HIS A 213 -0.11 -14.67 -16.23
C HIS A 213 -0.71 -13.57 -17.12
N GLY A 214 -0.89 -12.34 -16.60
CA GLY A 214 -1.34 -11.18 -17.37
C GLY A 214 -0.43 -10.88 -18.57
N LEU A 215 0.87 -11.16 -18.40
CA LEU A 215 1.85 -11.03 -19.46
C LEU A 215 2.04 -12.32 -20.27
N LEU A 216 2.10 -13.48 -19.62
CA LEU A 216 2.34 -14.76 -20.30
C LEU A 216 1.20 -15.18 -21.24
N TYR A 217 -0.04 -14.75 -20.96
CA TYR A 217 -1.23 -15.03 -21.75
C TYR A 217 -1.72 -13.83 -22.57
N ALA A 218 -0.83 -12.88 -22.86
CA ALA A 218 -1.05 -11.80 -23.82
C ALA A 218 -1.51 -12.31 -25.20
N ASP A 219 -1.97 -11.40 -26.07
CA ASP A 219 -2.38 -11.68 -27.46
C ASP A 219 -1.31 -12.43 -28.26
N ARG A 220 -0.04 -12.21 -27.88
CA ARG A 220 1.15 -12.86 -28.41
C ARG A 220 2.06 -13.26 -27.26
N ARG A 221 2.82 -14.33 -27.45
CA ARG A 221 3.77 -14.80 -26.43
C ARG A 221 4.89 -13.76 -26.20
N PRO A 222 5.16 -13.34 -24.95
CA PRO A 222 6.33 -12.52 -24.65
C PRO A 222 7.60 -13.34 -24.89
N ARG A 223 8.51 -12.80 -25.71
CA ARG A 223 9.77 -13.47 -26.14
C ARG A 223 10.62 -13.89 -24.95
N TYR A 224 10.62 -13.08 -23.89
CA TYR A 224 11.45 -13.28 -22.70
C TYR A 224 10.64 -13.57 -21.43
N GLY A 225 9.38 -14.02 -21.58
CA GLY A 225 8.49 -14.23 -20.45
C GLY A 225 8.29 -12.93 -19.67
N VAL A 226 8.41 -12.99 -18.34
CA VAL A 226 8.33 -11.82 -17.44
C VAL A 226 9.67 -11.12 -17.22
N TYR A 227 10.75 -11.61 -17.82
CA TYR A 227 12.11 -11.18 -17.51
C TYR A 227 12.62 -10.00 -18.36
N ALA A 228 11.76 -9.45 -19.20
CA ALA A 228 11.92 -8.14 -19.83
C ALA A 228 10.52 -7.52 -19.98
N PRO A 229 10.37 -6.20 -19.78
CA PRO A 229 9.10 -5.53 -20.01
C PRO A 229 8.70 -5.60 -21.49
N VAL A 230 7.40 -5.47 -21.71
CA VAL A 230 6.80 -5.28 -23.03
C VAL A 230 6.22 -3.89 -23.13
N ALA A 231 5.89 -3.44 -24.34
CA ALA A 231 5.09 -2.24 -24.55
C ALA A 231 3.68 -2.63 -25.01
N CYS A 232 2.66 -2.01 -24.41
CA CYS A 232 1.34 -1.96 -25.01
C CYS A 232 1.38 -1.25 -26.38
N PRO A 233 0.37 -1.40 -27.25
CA PRO A 233 0.30 -0.69 -28.53
C PRO A 233 0.46 0.83 -28.40
N ASN A 234 -0.03 1.41 -27.30
CA ASN A 234 0.07 2.83 -26.97
C ASN A 234 1.39 3.23 -26.26
N LYS A 235 2.38 2.33 -26.21
CA LYS A 235 3.73 2.49 -25.66
C LYS A 235 3.87 2.51 -24.13
N VAL A 236 2.80 2.34 -23.37
CA VAL A 236 2.94 2.10 -21.91
C VAL A 236 3.67 0.78 -21.70
N ALA A 237 4.75 0.81 -20.94
CA ALA A 237 5.53 -0.38 -20.63
C ALA A 237 4.88 -1.21 -19.51
N VAL A 238 5.00 -2.52 -19.61
CA VAL A 238 4.38 -3.45 -18.67
C VAL A 238 5.42 -4.43 -18.16
N PHE A 239 5.58 -4.46 -16.84
CA PHE A 239 6.49 -5.34 -16.12
C PHE A 239 5.70 -6.50 -15.51
N GLY A 240 6.16 -7.74 -15.73
CA GLY A 240 5.55 -8.92 -15.12
C GLY A 240 6.22 -9.26 -13.79
N ARG A 241 5.42 -9.59 -12.78
CA ARG A 241 5.89 -10.15 -11.50
C ARG A 241 6.69 -11.43 -11.72
N ASP A 242 7.81 -11.58 -11.00
CA ASP A 242 8.58 -12.83 -10.98
C ASP A 242 7.92 -13.88 -10.07
N PRO A 243 7.52 -15.06 -10.58
CA PRO A 243 6.87 -16.08 -9.77
C PRO A 243 7.81 -16.73 -8.74
N ASP A 244 9.12 -16.78 -9.00
CA ASP A 244 10.06 -17.40 -8.07
C ASP A 244 10.37 -16.49 -6.87
N SER A 245 10.47 -15.17 -7.06
CA SER A 245 10.59 -14.20 -5.97
C SER A 245 9.29 -14.08 -5.16
N ALA A 246 8.15 -14.21 -5.82
CA ALA A 246 6.84 -14.28 -5.18
C ALA A 246 6.77 -15.47 -4.23
N ARG A 247 7.06 -16.69 -4.70
CA ARG A 247 7.02 -17.91 -3.87
C ARG A 247 7.92 -17.80 -2.64
N ALA A 248 9.14 -17.28 -2.80
CA ALA A 248 10.13 -17.18 -1.72
C ALA A 248 9.69 -16.31 -0.53
N VAL A 249 8.79 -15.34 -0.75
CA VAL A 249 8.42 -14.35 0.25
C VAL A 249 6.93 -14.43 0.62
N TRP A 250 6.04 -14.60 -0.36
CA TRP A 250 4.58 -14.60 -0.16
C TRP A 250 3.97 -15.96 0.17
N SER A 251 4.69 -17.07 -0.01
CA SER A 251 4.13 -18.39 0.27
C SER A 251 3.91 -18.55 1.78
N SER A 252 2.68 -18.85 2.19
CA SER A 252 2.36 -19.19 3.58
C SER A 252 2.93 -20.56 4.00
N GLU A 253 3.31 -21.40 3.04
CA GLU A 253 3.84 -22.75 3.28
C GLU A 253 5.38 -22.79 3.22
N GLU A 254 5.97 -22.05 2.29
CA GLU A 254 7.41 -22.14 1.96
C GLU A 254 8.16 -20.80 2.04
N GLY A 255 7.45 -19.70 2.29
CA GLY A 255 8.02 -18.36 2.29
C GLY A 255 8.82 -18.06 3.54
N TYR A 256 9.83 -17.20 3.42
CA TYR A 256 10.67 -16.80 4.56
C TYR A 256 9.88 -16.33 5.78
N PRO A 257 8.80 -15.52 5.67
CA PRO A 257 8.05 -15.03 6.83
C PRO A 257 7.48 -16.13 7.74
N GLY A 258 7.32 -17.35 7.23
CA GLY A 258 6.83 -18.50 7.99
C GLY A 258 7.88 -19.22 8.84
N ASP A 259 9.15 -18.77 8.85
CA ASP A 259 10.21 -19.47 9.59
C ASP A 259 9.93 -19.51 11.11
N PRO A 260 10.08 -20.67 11.77
CA PRO A 260 9.83 -20.85 13.19
C PRO A 260 10.48 -19.85 14.14
N VAL A 261 11.59 -19.19 13.76
CA VAL A 261 12.29 -18.22 14.61
C VAL A 261 11.71 -16.81 14.56
N TYR A 262 10.89 -16.49 13.56
CA TYR A 262 10.30 -15.16 13.41
C TYR A 262 9.16 -14.92 14.38
N ARG A 263 8.88 -13.63 14.66
CA ARG A 263 7.83 -13.19 15.58
C ARG A 263 6.46 -13.67 15.10
N GLU A 264 5.71 -14.29 16.00
CA GLU A 264 4.33 -14.68 15.78
C GLU A 264 3.42 -13.45 15.75
N PHE A 265 2.66 -13.29 14.67
CA PHE A 265 1.75 -12.15 14.49
C PHE A 265 0.49 -12.27 15.36
N TYR A 266 -0.06 -13.47 15.54
CA TYR A 266 -1.37 -13.64 16.17
C TYR A 266 -1.34 -13.72 17.70
N ARG A 267 -0.15 -13.79 18.32
CA ARG A 267 0.02 -13.83 19.78
C ARG A 267 0.45 -12.46 20.30
N ASP A 268 -0.51 -11.74 20.87
CA ASP A 268 -0.34 -10.38 21.35
C ASP A 268 -0.88 -10.25 22.78
N ILE A 269 -0.20 -9.44 23.60
CA ILE A 269 -0.61 -9.26 25.00
C ILE A 269 -2.05 -8.72 25.14
N GLY A 270 -2.59 -8.05 24.12
CA GLY A 270 -3.98 -7.60 24.05
C GLY A 270 -5.01 -8.72 24.14
N PHE A 271 -4.61 -9.96 23.83
CA PHE A 271 -5.44 -11.16 23.96
C PHE A 271 -5.04 -12.05 25.14
N GLU A 272 -3.81 -11.91 25.64
CA GLU A 272 -3.26 -12.76 26.70
C GLU A 272 -3.44 -12.19 28.11
N LEU A 273 -3.31 -10.87 28.28
CA LEU A 273 -3.39 -10.24 29.60
C LEU A 273 -4.83 -10.06 30.08
N PRO A 274 -5.06 -10.02 31.41
CA PRO A 274 -6.34 -9.65 31.99
C PRO A 274 -6.84 -8.28 31.47
N LEU A 275 -8.16 -8.14 31.30
CA LEU A 275 -8.75 -6.88 30.84
C LEU A 275 -8.51 -5.71 31.80
N GLU A 276 -8.40 -5.99 33.10
CA GLU A 276 -8.10 -4.99 34.13
C GLU A 276 -6.73 -4.33 33.94
N ASP A 277 -5.73 -5.09 33.48
CA ASP A 277 -4.38 -4.59 33.20
C ASP A 277 -4.32 -3.79 31.90
N LEU A 278 -5.15 -4.16 30.92
CA LEU A 278 -5.19 -3.56 29.58
C LEU A 278 -6.18 -2.40 29.44
N GLY A 279 -7.14 -2.27 30.35
CA GLY A 279 -8.30 -1.38 30.24
C GLY A 279 -8.01 0.03 29.71
N PRO A 280 -7.00 0.76 30.26
CA PRO A 280 -6.64 2.10 29.78
C PRO A 280 -6.13 2.17 28.33
N PHE A 281 -5.66 1.05 27.78
CA PHE A 281 -5.03 0.95 26.46
C PHE A 281 -5.98 0.38 25.39
N LEU A 282 -7.04 -0.31 25.79
CA LEU A 282 -8.06 -0.83 24.88
C LEU A 282 -9.06 0.26 24.46
N TYR A 283 -9.85 -0.04 23.43
CA TYR A 283 -10.92 0.82 22.92
C TYR A 283 -12.18 0.74 23.79
N ASP A 284 -13.07 1.72 23.60
CA ASP A 284 -14.33 1.81 24.33
C ASP A 284 -15.11 0.49 24.31
N GLY A 285 -15.59 0.09 25.48
CA GLY A 285 -16.28 -1.19 25.68
C GLY A 285 -15.36 -2.38 26.01
N GLY A 286 -14.05 -2.17 26.15
CA GLY A 286 -13.11 -3.23 26.54
C GLY A 286 -12.87 -4.27 25.45
N LEU A 287 -13.06 -3.88 24.18
CA LEU A 287 -12.82 -4.74 23.04
C LEU A 287 -11.33 -5.07 22.95
N ARG A 288 -11.00 -6.37 22.98
CA ARG A 288 -9.62 -6.84 22.79
C ARG A 288 -9.17 -6.57 21.37
N ALA A 289 -7.97 -6.04 21.23
CA ALA A 289 -7.30 -5.76 19.96
C ALA A 289 -5.80 -6.00 20.12
N HIS A 290 -5.09 -6.05 19.00
CA HIS A 290 -3.62 -6.07 19.03
C HIS A 290 -3.09 -4.79 19.68
N THR A 291 -2.08 -4.95 20.53
CA THR A 291 -1.35 -3.84 21.15
C THR A 291 -0.02 -3.57 20.44
N GLY A 292 0.46 -4.51 19.62
CA GLY A 292 1.77 -4.45 18.96
C GLY A 292 2.90 -5.09 19.79
N ILE A 293 2.66 -5.41 21.06
CA ILE A 293 3.61 -6.13 21.92
C ILE A 293 3.33 -7.63 21.84
N LYS A 294 4.26 -8.38 21.23
CA LYS A 294 4.12 -9.80 20.87
C LYS A 294 5.40 -10.55 21.26
N TYR A 295 5.29 -11.53 22.14
CA TYR A 295 6.46 -12.15 22.78
C TYR A 295 6.85 -13.53 22.24
N TRP A 296 6.10 -14.04 21.27
CA TRP A 296 6.21 -15.43 20.86
C TRP A 296 6.76 -15.54 19.44
N ALA A 297 7.41 -16.65 19.14
CA ALA A 297 7.83 -17.02 17.80
C ALA A 297 6.85 -18.02 17.17
N ILE A 298 6.94 -18.23 15.85
CA ILE A 298 6.01 -19.06 15.10
C ILE A 298 6.02 -20.54 15.56
N THR A 299 7.20 -21.09 15.91
CA THR A 299 7.54 -22.47 16.37
C THR A 299 6.56 -23.64 16.23
N ALA A 300 5.35 -23.58 16.79
CA ALA A 300 4.38 -24.68 16.80
C ALA A 300 2.96 -24.20 16.45
N ALA A 301 2.12 -25.14 16.00
CA ALA A 301 0.68 -24.93 15.89
C ALA A 301 0.08 -24.81 17.30
N GLU A 302 -0.67 -23.72 17.52
CA GLU A 302 -1.40 -23.27 18.72
C GLU A 302 -1.02 -23.84 20.11
N GLY A 303 -0.73 -22.94 21.06
CA GLY A 303 -0.56 -23.26 22.50
C GLY A 303 0.90 -23.28 22.95
N ASP A 304 1.75 -24.07 22.30
CA ASP A 304 3.16 -24.29 22.69
C ASP A 304 4.16 -23.46 21.86
N LYS A 305 3.93 -22.15 21.76
CA LYS A 305 4.88 -21.25 21.08
C LYS A 305 6.05 -20.89 21.98
N ALA A 306 7.27 -20.94 21.45
CA ALA A 306 8.46 -20.56 22.18
C ALA A 306 8.56 -19.03 22.30
N PRO A 307 9.20 -18.50 23.36
CA PRO A 307 9.53 -17.08 23.43
C PRO A 307 10.37 -16.65 22.22
N TYR A 308 10.05 -15.49 21.68
CA TYR A 308 10.75 -14.90 20.55
C TYR A 308 12.20 -14.56 20.91
N GLN A 309 13.12 -14.88 20.00
CA GLN A 309 14.56 -14.63 20.18
C GLN A 309 15.07 -13.73 19.06
N ARG A 310 15.16 -12.43 19.34
CA ARG A 310 15.53 -11.41 18.33
C ARG A 310 16.85 -11.74 17.63
N GLU A 311 17.89 -12.13 18.36
CA GLU A 311 19.21 -12.43 17.77
C GLU A 311 19.15 -13.58 16.75
N ALA A 312 18.39 -14.64 17.06
CA ALA A 312 18.19 -15.76 16.15
C ALA A 312 17.43 -15.31 14.89
N ALA A 313 16.41 -14.48 15.05
CA ALA A 313 15.63 -13.92 13.95
C ALA A 313 16.46 -12.99 13.05
N LEU A 314 17.33 -12.14 13.62
CA LEU A 314 18.23 -11.29 12.84
C LEU A 314 19.24 -12.11 12.04
N LYS A 315 19.84 -13.13 12.65
CA LYS A 315 20.71 -14.08 11.93
C LYS A 315 19.98 -14.77 10.79
N LYS A 316 18.72 -15.19 11.02
CA LYS A 316 17.89 -15.80 10.01
C LYS A 316 17.57 -14.84 8.85
N CYS A 317 17.37 -13.55 9.13
CA CYS A 317 17.22 -12.54 8.08
C CYS A 317 18.44 -12.46 7.16
N GLU A 318 19.66 -12.53 7.71
CA GLU A 318 20.87 -12.56 6.89
C GLU A 318 20.96 -13.82 6.03
N GLU A 319 20.63 -14.99 6.60
CA GLU A 319 20.58 -16.27 5.87
C GLU A 319 19.56 -16.22 4.72
N HIS A 320 18.35 -15.73 4.98
CA HIS A 320 17.29 -15.59 3.97
C HIS A 320 17.60 -14.54 2.91
N ALA A 321 18.23 -13.42 3.28
CA ALA A 321 18.69 -12.43 2.31
C ALA A 321 19.78 -13.00 1.39
N GLU A 322 20.74 -13.76 1.96
CA GLU A 322 21.78 -14.43 1.18
C GLU A 322 21.19 -15.50 0.24
N GLN A 323 20.25 -16.30 0.73
CA GLN A 323 19.49 -17.26 -0.06
C GLN A 323 18.80 -16.58 -1.24
N PHE A 324 18.04 -15.52 -0.98
CA PHE A 324 17.30 -14.80 -2.01
C PHE A 324 18.22 -14.25 -3.10
N VAL A 325 19.32 -13.58 -2.72
CA VAL A 325 20.29 -13.05 -3.69
C VAL A 325 20.92 -14.16 -4.52
N ARG A 326 21.31 -15.26 -3.89
CA ARG A 326 21.89 -16.42 -4.58
C ARG A 326 20.92 -17.02 -5.60
N ASP A 327 19.65 -17.19 -5.21
CA ASP A 327 18.64 -17.76 -6.09
C ASP A 327 18.32 -16.85 -7.27
N ARG A 328 18.21 -15.52 -7.05
CA ARG A 328 18.01 -14.54 -8.12
C ARG A 328 19.23 -14.45 -9.05
N LEU A 329 20.45 -14.60 -8.53
CA LEU A 329 21.67 -14.69 -9.34
C LEU A 329 21.66 -15.93 -10.24
N HIS A 330 21.38 -17.11 -9.68
CA HIS A 330 21.27 -18.34 -10.45
C HIS A 330 20.15 -18.25 -11.51
N GLN A 331 19.02 -17.64 -11.15
CA GLN A 331 17.92 -17.39 -12.08
C GLN A 331 18.38 -16.49 -13.24
N ALA A 332 19.04 -15.37 -12.96
CA ALA A 332 19.58 -14.48 -13.99
C ALA A 332 20.61 -15.19 -14.89
N GLU A 333 21.49 -16.01 -14.32
CA GLU A 333 22.48 -16.80 -15.07
C GLU A 333 21.86 -17.82 -16.00
N ARG A 334 20.77 -18.47 -15.57
CA ARG A 334 20.01 -19.42 -16.40
C ARG A 334 19.29 -18.72 -17.55
N LEU A 335 18.79 -17.51 -17.33
CA LEU A 335 18.02 -16.75 -18.33
C LEU A 335 18.92 -16.07 -19.38
N ARG A 336 20.09 -15.56 -18.96
CA ARG A 336 20.97 -14.73 -19.80
C ARG A 336 21.31 -15.34 -21.17
N PRO A 337 21.63 -16.64 -21.32
CA PRO A 337 21.95 -17.23 -22.62
C PRO A 337 20.80 -17.20 -23.64
N HIS A 338 19.56 -16.98 -23.17
CA HIS A 338 18.36 -16.98 -24.00
C HIS A 338 17.84 -15.57 -24.30
N MET A 339 18.57 -14.51 -23.89
CA MET A 339 18.15 -13.12 -24.00
C MET A 339 19.19 -12.26 -24.71
N ASP A 340 18.75 -11.26 -25.47
CA ASP A 340 19.64 -10.27 -26.12
C ASP A 340 20.08 -9.13 -25.18
N ARG A 341 19.56 -9.15 -23.96
CA ARG A 341 19.81 -8.17 -22.90
C ARG A 341 19.87 -8.86 -21.54
N PRO A 342 20.44 -8.24 -20.50
CA PRO A 342 20.38 -8.80 -19.16
C PRO A 342 18.91 -8.94 -18.68
N PRO A 343 18.53 -10.08 -18.08
CA PRO A 343 17.19 -10.28 -17.52
C PRO A 343 16.91 -9.27 -16.41
N LEU A 344 15.66 -8.83 -16.31
CA LEU A 344 15.13 -8.08 -15.18
C LEU A 344 14.22 -8.97 -14.35
N ILE A 345 14.51 -9.08 -13.06
CA ILE A 345 13.67 -9.79 -12.09
C ILE A 345 12.89 -8.74 -11.30
N VAL A 346 11.57 -8.72 -11.47
CA VAL A 346 10.69 -7.74 -10.83
C VAL A 346 10.04 -8.38 -9.60
N CYS A 347 10.30 -7.82 -8.43
CA CYS A 347 9.90 -8.34 -7.13
C CYS A 347 8.95 -7.35 -6.44
N PRO A 348 7.64 -7.36 -6.78
CA PRO A 348 6.65 -6.52 -6.12
C PRO A 348 6.10 -7.19 -4.84
N TYR A 349 5.97 -6.40 -3.79
CA TYR A 349 5.46 -6.82 -2.49
C TYR A 349 4.66 -5.66 -1.86
N ASP A 350 3.65 -5.99 -1.04
CA ASP A 350 3.05 -5.00 -0.15
C ASP A 350 4.12 -4.52 0.84
N ALA A 351 4.19 -3.22 1.08
CA ALA A 351 5.18 -2.65 1.99
C ALA A 351 4.91 -3.12 3.42
N GLU A 352 3.65 -3.22 3.81
CA GLU A 352 3.20 -3.65 5.13
C GLU A 352 3.54 -5.11 5.43
N LEU A 353 3.94 -5.89 4.42
CA LEU A 353 4.58 -7.18 4.67
C LEU A 353 5.85 -7.00 5.51
N PHE A 354 6.66 -5.98 5.23
CA PHE A 354 7.95 -5.75 5.87
C PHE A 354 7.81 -4.92 7.13
N GLY A 355 7.45 -5.60 8.22
CA GLY A 355 7.49 -5.08 9.58
C GLY A 355 6.19 -5.32 10.33
N HIS A 356 5.04 -5.14 9.68
CA HIS A 356 3.75 -5.43 10.29
C HIS A 356 3.45 -6.93 10.28
N TRP A 357 3.29 -7.53 9.08
CA TRP A 357 3.02 -8.98 8.97
C TRP A 357 4.26 -9.82 9.28
N TRP A 358 5.41 -9.45 8.72
CA TRP A 358 6.71 -10.05 9.02
C TRP A 358 7.58 -9.06 9.78
N PHE A 359 7.70 -9.25 11.10
CA PHE A 359 8.31 -8.27 12.01
C PHE A 359 9.72 -7.86 11.65
N GLU A 360 10.52 -8.81 11.20
CA GLU A 360 11.92 -8.63 10.84
C GLU A 360 12.10 -8.27 9.38
N GLY A 361 11.01 -8.03 8.65
CA GLY A 361 11.04 -7.64 7.25
C GLY A 361 11.93 -6.43 6.96
N PRO A 362 11.92 -5.33 7.75
CA PRO A 362 12.84 -4.21 7.54
C PRO A 362 14.30 -4.61 7.67
N GLU A 363 14.64 -5.44 8.65
CA GLU A 363 15.99 -5.97 8.85
C GLU A 363 16.40 -6.92 7.71
N TRP A 364 15.47 -7.73 7.18
CA TRP A 364 15.71 -8.51 5.97
C TRP A 364 15.92 -7.63 4.73
N ILE A 365 15.15 -6.55 4.55
CA ILE A 365 15.35 -5.56 3.48
C ILE A 365 16.74 -4.94 3.58
N GLU A 366 17.17 -4.56 4.79
CA GLU A 366 18.53 -4.03 5.00
C GLU A 366 19.60 -5.06 4.59
N ALA A 367 19.48 -6.30 5.07
CA ALA A 367 20.41 -7.37 4.75
C ALA A 367 20.42 -7.64 3.23
N LEU A 368 19.25 -7.69 2.59
CA LEU A 368 19.09 -7.89 1.15
C LEU A 368 19.82 -6.81 0.36
N LEU A 369 19.55 -5.53 0.67
CA LEU A 369 20.15 -4.40 -0.04
C LEU A 369 21.67 -4.37 0.14
N ARG A 370 22.19 -4.66 1.34
CA ARG A 370 23.64 -4.80 1.56
C ARG A 370 24.26 -5.94 0.76
N ARG A 371 23.59 -7.09 0.66
CA ARG A 371 24.07 -8.25 -0.12
C ARG A 371 24.04 -7.99 -1.62
N LEU A 372 23.01 -7.29 -2.11
CA LEU A 372 22.90 -6.87 -3.51
C LEU A 372 23.95 -5.83 -3.87
N ALA A 373 24.22 -4.85 -3.00
CA ALA A 373 25.28 -3.87 -3.21
C ALA A 373 26.65 -4.54 -3.38
N ARG A 374 26.98 -5.55 -2.56
CA ARG A 374 28.21 -6.36 -2.70
C ARG A 374 28.27 -7.18 -3.99
N SER A 375 27.11 -7.46 -4.59
CA SER A 375 26.96 -8.29 -5.79
C SER A 375 26.61 -7.46 -7.04
N ALA A 376 26.71 -6.13 -6.98
CA ALA A 376 26.18 -5.20 -7.98
C ALA A 376 26.78 -5.37 -9.39
N GLU A 377 28.00 -5.92 -9.50
CA GLU A 377 28.61 -6.26 -10.79
C GLU A 377 27.91 -7.43 -11.51
N LYS A 378 27.25 -8.29 -10.72
CA LYS A 378 26.52 -9.46 -11.19
C LYS A 378 25.01 -9.18 -11.27
N LEU A 379 24.39 -8.72 -10.19
CA LEU A 379 22.97 -8.41 -10.13
C LEU A 379 22.78 -7.00 -9.58
N ARG A 380 22.35 -6.07 -10.42
CA ARG A 380 22.22 -4.65 -10.05
C ARG A 380 20.78 -4.31 -9.72
N MET A 381 20.61 -3.54 -8.65
CA MET A 381 19.35 -2.89 -8.31
C MET A 381 19.04 -1.75 -9.27
N VAL A 382 17.83 -1.73 -9.79
CA VAL A 382 17.32 -0.68 -10.68
C VAL A 382 15.85 -0.45 -10.40
N THR A 383 15.35 0.73 -10.74
CA THR A 383 13.90 0.92 -10.86
C THR A 383 13.41 0.54 -12.26
N ALA A 384 12.10 0.56 -12.45
CA ALA A 384 11.50 0.36 -13.77
C ALA A 384 11.96 1.43 -14.76
N SER A 385 11.99 2.71 -14.34
CA SER A 385 12.49 3.79 -15.21
C SER A 385 13.97 3.62 -15.56
N ASP A 386 14.82 3.29 -14.59
CA ASP A 386 16.26 3.07 -14.84
C ASP A 386 16.45 1.96 -15.90
N TYR A 387 15.62 0.91 -15.87
CA TYR A 387 15.67 -0.16 -16.89
C TYR A 387 15.20 0.31 -18.26
N LEU A 388 14.10 1.09 -18.33
CA LEU A 388 13.58 1.62 -19.61
C LEU A 388 14.55 2.61 -20.26
N GLU A 389 15.25 3.42 -19.46
CA GLU A 389 16.31 4.31 -19.93
C GLU A 389 17.48 3.53 -20.53
N ALA A 390 17.85 2.39 -19.93
CA ALA A 390 18.93 1.53 -20.42
C ALA A 390 18.51 0.64 -21.61
N HIS A 391 17.22 0.29 -21.73
CA HIS A 391 16.70 -0.71 -22.66
C HIS A 391 15.35 -0.29 -23.26
N SER A 392 15.38 0.71 -24.14
CA SER A 392 14.16 1.33 -24.70
C SER A 392 13.41 0.50 -25.75
N GLU A 393 14.06 -0.49 -26.38
CA GLU A 393 13.42 -1.35 -27.39
C GLU A 393 12.62 -2.46 -26.72
N LEU A 394 11.28 -2.34 -26.71
CA LEU A 394 10.38 -3.31 -26.11
C LEU A 394 9.60 -4.09 -27.19
N GLN A 395 9.35 -5.38 -26.93
CA GLN A 395 8.37 -6.12 -27.73
C GLN A 395 7.00 -5.48 -27.55
N VAL A 396 6.31 -5.22 -28.65
CA VAL A 396 4.94 -4.70 -28.62
C VAL A 396 3.94 -5.87 -28.62
N LEU A 397 3.08 -5.91 -27.61
CA LEU A 397 1.97 -6.86 -27.48
C LEU A 397 0.86 -6.28 -26.58
N GLN A 398 -0.30 -6.92 -26.53
CA GLN A 398 -1.40 -6.56 -25.63
C GLN A 398 -1.50 -7.57 -24.49
N PRO A 399 -1.23 -7.18 -23.23
CA PRO A 399 -1.46 -8.05 -22.07
C PRO A 399 -2.93 -8.48 -21.95
N CYS A 400 -3.21 -9.58 -21.26
CA CYS A 400 -4.57 -10.04 -21.01
C CYS A 400 -5.10 -9.51 -19.68
N PHE A 401 -6.42 -9.63 -19.47
CA PHE A 401 -7.04 -9.35 -18.18
C PHE A 401 -6.36 -10.16 -17.07
N SER A 402 -6.01 -9.50 -15.97
CA SER A 402 -5.32 -10.11 -14.82
C SER A 402 -5.48 -9.27 -13.56
N SER A 403 -5.24 -9.91 -12.41
CA SER A 403 -4.91 -9.31 -11.14
C SER A 403 -3.88 -10.18 -10.42
N TRP A 404 -3.27 -9.68 -9.35
CA TRP A 404 -2.44 -10.50 -8.47
C TRP A 404 -3.23 -11.13 -7.30
N GLY A 405 -4.57 -10.99 -7.32
CA GLY A 405 -5.46 -11.54 -6.30
C GLY A 405 -5.62 -13.05 -6.41
N ASN A 406 -6.41 -13.64 -5.50
CA ASN A 406 -6.70 -15.07 -5.53
C ASN A 406 -7.24 -15.50 -6.91
N LYS A 407 -6.69 -16.59 -7.46
CA LYS A 407 -6.92 -17.11 -8.83
C LYS A 407 -6.48 -16.20 -9.99
N GLY A 408 -5.95 -15.02 -9.71
CA GLY A 408 -5.35 -14.13 -10.70
C GLY A 408 -6.33 -13.25 -11.48
N TYR A 409 -7.62 -13.21 -11.12
CA TYR A 409 -8.64 -12.48 -11.87
C TYR A 409 -9.49 -11.59 -10.96
N ALA A 410 -10.81 -11.53 -11.13
CA ALA A 410 -11.68 -10.59 -10.40
C ALA A 410 -12.31 -11.19 -9.13
N GLU A 411 -12.13 -12.48 -8.81
CA GLU A 411 -12.93 -13.22 -7.82
C GLU A 411 -12.83 -12.69 -6.39
N VAL A 412 -11.78 -11.92 -6.10
CA VAL A 412 -11.67 -11.23 -4.80
C VAL A 412 -12.63 -10.04 -4.73
N TRP A 413 -12.79 -9.30 -5.82
CA TRP A 413 -13.57 -8.07 -5.85
C TRP A 413 -14.96 -8.26 -6.47
N LEU A 414 -15.22 -9.29 -7.25
CA LEU A 414 -16.50 -9.53 -7.90
C LEU A 414 -16.96 -10.97 -7.67
N GLU A 415 -17.73 -11.16 -6.60
CA GLU A 415 -18.42 -12.40 -6.26
C GLU A 415 -19.61 -12.14 -5.31
N SER A 416 -20.39 -13.17 -4.99
CA SER A 416 -21.59 -13.11 -4.14
C SER A 416 -21.53 -12.28 -2.85
N SER A 417 -20.38 -12.18 -2.16
CA SER A 417 -20.26 -11.39 -0.92
C SER A 417 -20.23 -9.86 -1.15
N ASN A 418 -19.85 -9.42 -2.36
CA ASN A 418 -19.58 -8.02 -2.68
C ASN A 418 -20.21 -7.53 -3.99
N ASP A 419 -20.80 -8.42 -4.81
CA ASP A 419 -21.40 -8.07 -6.11
C ASP A 419 -22.48 -6.97 -6.05
N TRP A 420 -23.20 -6.90 -4.93
CA TRP A 420 -24.28 -5.95 -4.68
C TRP A 420 -23.84 -4.49 -4.76
N ILE A 421 -22.55 -4.19 -4.56
CA ILE A 421 -22.03 -2.81 -4.57
C ILE A 421 -22.04 -2.22 -5.99
N TYR A 422 -21.76 -3.02 -7.02
CA TYR A 422 -21.38 -2.50 -8.33
C TYR A 422 -22.49 -1.77 -9.07
N ARG A 423 -23.73 -2.25 -8.96
CA ARG A 423 -24.89 -1.53 -9.52
C ARG A 423 -25.01 -0.11 -8.97
N HIS A 424 -24.61 0.11 -7.72
CA HIS A 424 -24.62 1.43 -7.10
C HIS A 424 -23.42 2.25 -7.59
N LEU A 425 -22.22 1.68 -7.58
CA LEU A 425 -21.00 2.37 -8.03
C LEU A 425 -21.10 2.82 -9.49
N HIS A 426 -21.60 1.96 -10.39
CA HIS A 426 -21.83 2.32 -11.79
C HIS A 426 -22.86 3.44 -11.91
N LYS A 427 -23.98 3.33 -11.18
CA LYS A 427 -25.02 4.36 -11.25
C LYS A 427 -24.54 5.72 -10.73
N GLN A 428 -23.72 5.72 -9.69
CA GLN A 428 -23.15 6.94 -9.15
C GLN A 428 -22.12 7.55 -10.08
N ALA A 429 -21.29 6.75 -10.74
CA ALA A 429 -20.38 7.23 -11.77
C ALA A 429 -21.12 7.90 -12.95
N GLU A 430 -22.21 7.29 -13.45
CA GLU A 430 -23.07 7.92 -14.46
C GLU A 430 -23.66 9.25 -13.97
N ARG A 431 -24.18 9.27 -12.74
CA ARG A 431 -24.75 10.48 -12.12
C ARG A 431 -23.70 11.57 -11.93
N MET A 432 -22.48 11.22 -11.58
CA MET A 432 -21.37 12.15 -11.44
C MET A 432 -21.01 12.80 -12.78
N GLN A 433 -21.06 12.02 -13.87
CA GLN A 433 -20.92 12.54 -15.22
C GLN A 433 -22.03 13.55 -15.56
N ASP A 434 -23.28 13.21 -15.23
CA ASP A 434 -24.42 14.09 -15.46
C ASP A 434 -24.31 15.40 -14.67
N LEU A 435 -23.91 15.32 -13.39
CA LEU A 435 -23.63 16.49 -12.56
C LEU A 435 -22.55 17.38 -13.19
N ALA A 436 -21.41 16.81 -13.58
CA ALA A 436 -20.33 17.57 -14.19
C ALA A 436 -20.74 18.25 -15.52
N ARG A 437 -21.60 17.59 -16.31
CA ARG A 437 -22.11 18.12 -17.57
C ARG A 437 -23.14 19.23 -17.38
N ARG A 438 -24.11 19.06 -16.48
CA ARG A 438 -25.19 20.04 -16.23
C ARG A 438 -24.68 21.30 -15.55
N PHE A 439 -23.65 21.14 -14.73
CA PHE A 439 -23.12 22.20 -13.87
C PHE A 439 -21.66 22.48 -14.21
N PRO A 440 -21.30 22.99 -15.41
CA PRO A 440 -19.90 23.07 -15.83
C PRO A 440 -19.07 24.14 -15.10
N ASN A 441 -19.71 25.17 -14.54
CA ASN A 441 -19.05 26.39 -14.05
C ASN A 441 -19.57 26.87 -12.68
N GLU A 442 -19.94 25.94 -11.80
CA GLU A 442 -20.51 26.29 -10.50
C GLU A 442 -19.48 26.89 -9.54
N LYS A 443 -19.99 27.68 -8.59
CA LYS A 443 -19.22 28.35 -7.54
C LYS A 443 -19.90 28.17 -6.18
N GLY A 444 -19.22 28.62 -5.12
CA GLY A 444 -19.78 28.64 -3.76
C GLY A 444 -20.25 27.26 -3.27
N LEU A 445 -21.43 27.24 -2.66
CA LEU A 445 -21.99 26.05 -2.01
C LEU A 445 -22.20 24.87 -2.99
N ARG A 446 -22.70 25.15 -4.21
CA ARG A 446 -22.97 24.08 -5.19
C ARG A 446 -21.67 23.44 -5.67
N ARG A 447 -20.61 24.22 -5.93
CA ARG A 447 -19.29 23.68 -6.26
C ARG A 447 -18.73 22.79 -5.16
N ARG A 448 -18.88 23.22 -3.90
CA ARG A 448 -18.46 22.43 -2.73
C ARG A 448 -19.20 21.10 -2.64
N ALA A 449 -20.53 21.12 -2.81
CA ALA A 449 -21.34 19.91 -2.86
C ALA A 449 -20.90 18.97 -4.00
N LEU A 450 -20.71 19.49 -5.21
CA LEU A 450 -20.24 18.70 -6.37
C LEU A 450 -18.85 18.09 -6.14
N ASN A 451 -17.93 18.83 -5.52
CA ASN A 451 -16.63 18.32 -5.11
C ASN A 451 -16.77 17.21 -4.06
N GLN A 452 -17.65 17.38 -3.08
CA GLN A 452 -17.90 16.36 -2.06
C GLN A 452 -18.55 15.11 -2.66
N ALA A 453 -19.49 15.25 -3.59
CA ALA A 453 -20.04 14.10 -4.34
C ALA A 453 -18.92 13.32 -5.03
N PHE A 454 -17.97 14.02 -5.66
CA PHE A 454 -16.85 13.34 -6.29
C PHE A 454 -15.98 12.57 -5.26
N ARG A 455 -15.72 13.14 -4.07
CA ARG A 455 -15.02 12.42 -2.99
C ARG A 455 -15.78 11.19 -2.52
N GLU A 456 -17.09 11.31 -2.28
CA GLU A 456 -17.92 10.18 -1.85
C GLU A 456 -17.91 9.06 -2.91
N LEU A 457 -17.95 9.41 -4.19
CA LEU A 457 -17.82 8.43 -5.27
C LEU A 457 -16.46 7.70 -5.21
N LEU A 458 -15.35 8.44 -5.11
CA LEU A 458 -14.03 7.83 -5.02
C LEU A 458 -13.94 6.91 -3.79
N LEU A 459 -14.37 7.37 -2.62
CA LEU A 459 -14.36 6.58 -1.38
C LEU A 459 -15.23 5.32 -1.47
N ALA A 460 -16.39 5.39 -2.13
CA ALA A 460 -17.24 4.23 -2.37
C ALA A 460 -16.60 3.20 -3.31
N GLN A 461 -15.74 3.64 -4.23
CA GLN A 461 -15.08 2.79 -5.22
C GLN A 461 -13.80 2.11 -4.72
N ALA A 462 -13.38 2.30 -3.46
CA ALA A 462 -12.17 1.68 -2.95
C ALA A 462 -12.26 0.14 -2.99
N SER A 463 -11.22 -0.53 -3.52
CA SER A 463 -11.21 -2.00 -3.64
C SER A 463 -11.22 -2.70 -2.28
N ASP A 464 -10.70 -2.02 -1.25
CA ASP A 464 -10.57 -2.51 0.12
C ASP A 464 -11.88 -3.01 0.69
N TRP A 465 -12.99 -2.33 0.38
CA TRP A 465 -14.30 -2.71 0.93
C TRP A 465 -14.75 -4.06 0.39
N ALA A 466 -14.57 -4.31 -0.91
CA ALA A 466 -14.86 -5.59 -1.52
C ALA A 466 -13.89 -6.69 -1.05
N PHE A 467 -12.61 -6.34 -0.86
CA PHE A 467 -11.59 -7.23 -0.31
C PHE A 467 -11.91 -7.67 1.14
N ILE A 468 -12.29 -6.73 2.01
CA ILE A 468 -12.67 -7.02 3.41
C ILE A 468 -13.94 -7.87 3.46
N MET A 469 -14.94 -7.57 2.62
CA MET A 469 -16.15 -8.40 2.49
C MET A 469 -15.79 -9.84 2.08
N LYS A 470 -14.82 -10.01 1.17
CA LYS A 470 -14.37 -11.31 0.69
C LYS A 470 -13.60 -12.11 1.74
N THR A 471 -12.67 -11.45 2.43
CA THR A 471 -11.73 -12.08 3.36
C THR A 471 -12.33 -12.31 4.75
N GLY A 472 -13.43 -11.64 5.08
CA GLY A 472 -14.18 -11.92 6.31
C GLY A 472 -13.61 -11.27 7.58
N THR A 473 -12.75 -10.25 7.45
CA THR A 473 -12.08 -9.62 8.61
C THR A 473 -12.99 -8.65 9.36
N THR A 474 -13.24 -7.44 8.83
CA THR A 474 -14.11 -6.41 9.42
C THR A 474 -15.32 -6.11 8.55
N VAL A 475 -16.03 -7.16 8.10
CA VAL A 475 -17.16 -7.07 7.16
C VAL A 475 -18.21 -6.02 7.54
N PRO A 476 -18.68 -5.92 8.80
CA PRO A 476 -19.67 -4.91 9.16
C PRO A 476 -19.18 -3.47 8.91
N TYR A 477 -17.89 -3.21 9.14
CA TYR A 477 -17.28 -1.91 8.88
C TYR A 477 -17.22 -1.61 7.38
N ALA A 478 -16.75 -2.55 6.55
CA ALA A 478 -16.68 -2.37 5.10
C ALA A 478 -18.08 -2.15 4.46
N VAL A 479 -19.09 -2.90 4.90
CA VAL A 479 -20.48 -2.73 4.46
C VAL A 479 -21.01 -1.36 4.89
N LYS A 480 -20.76 -0.94 6.13
CA LYS A 480 -21.16 0.38 6.63
C LYS A 480 -20.51 1.50 5.81
N ARG A 481 -19.19 1.46 5.61
CA ARG A 481 -18.44 2.46 4.83
C ARG A 481 -18.97 2.57 3.40
N THR A 482 -19.16 1.44 2.73
CA THR A 482 -19.70 1.40 1.37
C THR A 482 -21.10 2.02 1.29
N ARG A 483 -22.01 1.63 2.21
CA ARG A 483 -23.38 2.18 2.26
C ARG A 483 -23.40 3.66 2.60
N GLU A 484 -22.56 4.12 3.51
CA GLU A 484 -22.47 5.52 3.91
C GLU A 484 -22.04 6.40 2.73
N HIS A 485 -20.97 6.05 2.03
CA HIS A 485 -20.52 6.80 0.85
C HIS A 485 -21.56 6.77 -0.28
N ILE A 486 -22.22 5.62 -0.50
CA ILE A 486 -23.32 5.52 -1.47
C ILE A 486 -24.48 6.46 -1.08
N HIS A 487 -24.87 6.47 0.19
CA HIS A 487 -25.95 7.31 0.69
C HIS A 487 -25.60 8.80 0.57
N ASN A 488 -24.43 9.20 1.02
CA ASN A 488 -23.96 10.60 0.99
C ASN A 488 -23.92 11.14 -0.43
N PHE A 489 -23.33 10.40 -1.38
CA PHE A 489 -23.33 10.78 -2.79
C PHE A 489 -24.77 10.98 -3.31
N THR A 490 -25.66 10.04 -3.00
CA THR A 490 -27.04 10.07 -3.51
C THR A 490 -27.80 11.28 -2.96
N ARG A 491 -27.66 11.57 -1.66
CA ARG A 491 -28.24 12.76 -1.04
C ARG A 491 -27.70 14.06 -1.65
N ILE A 492 -26.39 14.13 -1.94
CA ILE A 492 -25.82 15.30 -2.63
C ILE A 492 -26.40 15.43 -4.04
N PHE A 493 -26.49 14.33 -4.79
CA PHE A 493 -27.05 14.35 -6.14
C PHE A 493 -28.48 14.90 -6.15
N GLU A 494 -29.34 14.41 -5.26
CA GLU A 494 -30.75 14.84 -5.15
C GLU A 494 -30.84 16.32 -4.75
N THR A 495 -30.18 16.72 -3.67
CA THR A 495 -30.22 18.11 -3.16
C THR A 495 -29.58 19.12 -4.12
N VAL A 496 -28.55 18.75 -4.89
CA VAL A 496 -27.99 19.61 -5.94
C VAL A 496 -28.98 19.80 -7.10
N MET A 497 -29.70 18.74 -7.47
CA MET A 497 -30.70 18.77 -8.55
C MET A 497 -31.93 19.60 -8.17
N GLU A 498 -32.34 19.53 -6.90
CA GLU A 498 -33.48 20.28 -6.33
C GLU A 498 -33.10 21.70 -5.88
N ASN A 499 -31.80 22.01 -5.82
CA ASN A 499 -31.24 23.25 -5.29
C ASN A 499 -31.56 23.48 -3.78
N GLU A 500 -31.61 22.39 -3.00
CA GLU A 500 -31.92 22.36 -1.57
C GLU A 500 -30.72 21.88 -0.74
N ILE A 501 -29.52 22.38 -1.05
CA ILE A 501 -28.28 21.95 -0.38
C ILE A 501 -28.26 22.49 1.05
N GLU A 502 -28.31 21.59 2.02
CA GLU A 502 -28.16 21.91 3.44
C GLU A 502 -26.68 22.15 3.79
N GLN A 503 -26.33 23.41 4.04
CA GLN A 503 -24.95 23.82 4.26
C GLN A 503 -24.31 23.18 5.51
N GLU A 504 -25.06 23.02 6.60
CA GLU A 504 -24.56 22.45 7.85
C GLU A 504 -24.22 20.97 7.70
N TRP A 505 -25.11 20.19 7.09
CA TRP A 505 -24.85 18.79 6.76
C TRP A 505 -23.64 18.62 5.84
N LEU A 506 -23.52 19.46 4.79
CA LEU A 506 -22.38 19.41 3.88
C LEU A 506 -21.06 19.74 4.60
N LEU A 507 -21.04 20.73 5.49
CA LEU A 507 -19.87 21.08 6.29
C LEU A 507 -19.41 19.90 7.18
N GLY A 508 -20.36 19.22 7.85
CA GLY A 508 -20.05 18.04 8.64
C GLY A 508 -19.53 16.87 7.80
N LEU A 509 -20.01 16.73 6.56
CA LEU A 509 -19.53 15.72 5.63
C LEU A 509 -18.12 16.03 5.10
N GLU A 510 -17.86 17.27 4.66
CA GLU A 510 -16.53 17.72 4.24
C GLU A 510 -15.49 17.59 5.36
N ALA A 511 -15.90 17.81 6.61
CA ALA A 511 -15.03 17.63 7.78
C ALA A 511 -14.68 16.17 8.04
N ARG A 512 -15.57 15.20 7.76
CA ARG A 512 -15.33 13.76 7.92
C ARG A 512 -14.54 13.17 6.75
N ASN A 513 -15.01 13.43 5.53
CA ASN A 513 -14.50 12.87 4.29
C ASN A 513 -13.72 13.93 3.51
N ASN A 514 -12.60 14.39 4.08
CA ASN A 514 -11.78 15.50 3.59
C ASN A 514 -10.70 15.08 2.56
N ILE A 515 -10.74 13.84 2.05
CA ILE A 515 -9.77 13.31 1.08
C ILE A 515 -9.68 14.22 -0.17
N PHE A 516 -8.49 14.54 -0.65
CA PHE A 516 -8.27 15.45 -1.80
C PHE A 516 -8.91 16.84 -1.59
N PRO A 517 -8.35 17.69 -0.73
CA PRO A 517 -8.90 19.01 -0.45
C PRO A 517 -9.01 19.90 -1.71
N GLU A 518 -8.12 19.72 -2.68
CA GLU A 518 -8.05 20.42 -3.96
C GLU A 518 -8.89 19.81 -5.09
N ILE A 519 -9.70 18.78 -4.80
CA ILE A 519 -10.47 18.07 -5.81
C ILE A 519 -11.36 19.03 -6.63
N ASP A 520 -11.51 18.69 -7.90
CA ASP A 520 -12.34 19.45 -8.82
C ASP A 520 -13.26 18.50 -9.57
N TYR A 521 -14.56 18.56 -9.27
CA TYR A 521 -15.59 17.72 -9.90
C TYR A 521 -15.60 17.82 -11.43
N ARG A 522 -15.11 18.93 -11.99
CA ARG A 522 -15.01 19.15 -13.44
C ARG A 522 -14.04 18.19 -14.12
N LEU A 523 -13.12 17.57 -13.36
CA LEU A 523 -12.28 16.48 -13.86
C LEU A 523 -13.10 15.32 -14.41
N PHE A 524 -14.27 15.04 -13.83
CA PHE A 524 -15.15 13.96 -14.26
C PHE A 524 -15.80 14.26 -15.63
N GLY A 525 -16.05 15.54 -15.93
CA GLY A 525 -16.73 15.99 -17.15
C GLY A 525 -15.82 16.19 -18.38
N LYS A 526 -14.50 16.11 -18.24
CA LYS A 526 -13.58 16.26 -19.38
C LYS A 526 -13.62 15.01 -20.28
N ALA A 527 -14.28 15.11 -21.43
CA ALA A 527 -14.02 14.23 -22.57
C ALA A 527 -12.58 14.45 -23.06
N SER A 528 -11.94 13.42 -23.63
CA SER A 528 -10.63 13.59 -24.24
C SER A 528 -10.82 14.51 -25.42
N THR A 529 -10.11 15.64 -25.44
CA THR A 529 -9.84 16.37 -26.68
C THR A 529 -8.88 15.58 -27.54
#